data_AF-A0A7R9WP53-F1
#
_entry.id   AF-A0A7R9WP53-F1
#
_cell.length_a   1.000
_cell.length_b   1.000
_cell.length_c   1.000
_cell.angle_alpha   90.00
_cell.angle_beta   90.00
_cell.angle_gamma   90.00
#
_symmetry.space_group_name_H-M   'P 1'
#
loop_
_entity.id
_entity.type
_entity.pdbx_description
1 polymer ?
#
loop_
_entity_poly.entity_id
_entity_poly.type
_entity_poly.pdbx_seq_one_letter_code
_entity_poly.pdbx_strand_id
1 'polypeptide(L)'
;VDLYELSTSIVVKEELIEKLQASHDKYEAMRLFYESKLQEMGGLLHNKELESEKLADELRQMGSDHEMSKAMQHKLKEKQTQIAELKRKQRDLTKLTSVVSRNQSQITRLRKDVIDMKRKKILL
;
A
#
# COMPACT_ATOMS: atom_id res chain seq x y z
N VAL A 1 41.86 -0.86 13.40
CA VAL A 1 40.51 -1.40 13.72
C VAL A 1 40.77 -2.72 14.39
N ASP A 2 40.35 -2.85 15.63
CA ASP A 2 40.51 -4.09 16.40
C ASP A 2 39.67 -5.22 15.75
N LEU A 3 40.24 -6.41 15.64
CA LEU A 3 39.56 -7.61 15.10
C LEU A 3 38.30 -7.94 15.92
N TYR A 4 38.34 -7.60 17.22
CA TYR A 4 37.22 -7.73 18.13
C TYR A 4 36.09 -6.75 17.78
N GLU A 5 36.39 -5.45 17.62
CA GLU A 5 35.41 -4.44 17.20
C GLU A 5 34.75 -4.78 15.85
N LEU A 6 35.55 -5.27 14.89
CA LEU A 6 35.04 -5.65 13.58
C LEU A 6 34.10 -6.86 13.67
N SER A 7 34.41 -7.84 14.53
CA SER A 7 33.55 -9.01 14.76
C SER A 7 32.23 -8.63 15.43
N THR A 8 32.28 -7.79 16.47
CA THR A 8 31.06 -7.30 17.14
C THR A 8 30.19 -6.49 16.17
N SER A 9 30.79 -5.66 15.33
CA SER A 9 30.05 -4.87 14.34
C SER A 9 29.40 -5.74 13.25
N ILE A 10 30.04 -6.85 12.83
CA ILE A 10 29.45 -7.83 11.91
C ILE A 10 28.21 -8.48 12.54
N VAL A 11 28.33 -8.98 13.78
CA VAL A 11 27.22 -9.65 14.48
C VAL A 11 26.01 -8.72 14.63
N VAL A 12 26.23 -7.48 15.07
CA VAL A 12 25.14 -6.49 15.22
C VAL A 12 24.46 -6.20 13.87
N LYS A 13 25.21 -6.12 12.77
CA LYS A 13 24.64 -5.92 11.44
C LYS A 13 23.88 -7.16 10.95
N GLU A 14 24.33 -8.36 11.27
CA GLU A 14 23.63 -9.62 10.94
C GLU A 14 22.31 -9.74 11.69
N GLU A 15 22.28 -9.44 13.00
CA GLU A 15 21.04 -9.39 13.78
C GLU A 15 20.06 -8.33 13.25
N LEU A 16 20.58 -7.17 12.82
CA LEU A 16 19.75 -6.14 12.21
C LEU A 16 19.16 -6.61 10.87
N ILE A 17 19.93 -7.33 10.06
CA ILE A 17 19.46 -7.93 8.81
C ILE A 17 18.34 -8.92 9.09
N GLU A 18 18.50 -9.83 10.07
CA GLU A 18 17.44 -10.80 10.42
C GLU A 18 16.15 -10.11 10.87
N LYS A 19 16.24 -9.09 11.75
CA LYS A 19 15.09 -8.30 12.19
C LYS A 19 14.40 -7.58 11.02
N LEU A 20 15.18 -7.01 10.11
CA LEU A 20 14.65 -6.36 8.91
C LEU A 20 14.03 -7.37 7.94
N GLN A 21 14.60 -8.57 7.81
CA GLN A 21 14.07 -9.64 6.96
C GLN A 21 12.70 -10.10 7.46
N ALA A 22 12.59 -10.42 8.76
CA ALA A 22 11.32 -10.81 9.37
C ALA A 22 10.27 -9.70 9.25
N SER A 23 10.69 -8.44 9.38
CA SER A 23 9.83 -7.28 9.16
C SER A 23 9.38 -7.19 7.70
N HIS A 24 10.30 -7.34 6.75
CA HIS A 24 10.04 -7.30 5.32
C HIS A 24 9.05 -8.39 4.89
N ASP A 25 9.25 -9.64 5.30
CA ASP A 25 8.37 -10.75 4.96
C ASP A 25 6.93 -10.51 5.48
N LYS A 26 6.80 -9.96 6.70
CA LYS A 26 5.50 -9.56 7.25
C LYS A 26 4.86 -8.43 6.45
N TYR A 27 5.63 -7.42 6.05
CA TYR A 27 5.14 -6.30 5.24
C TYR A 27 4.82 -6.72 3.80
N GLU A 28 5.52 -7.71 3.24
CA GLU A 28 5.25 -8.26 1.91
C GLU A 28 3.96 -9.06 1.88
N ALA A 29 3.71 -9.93 2.86
CA ALA A 29 2.42 -10.59 3.01
C ALA A 29 1.27 -9.58 3.12
N MET A 30 1.50 -8.49 3.85
CA MET A 30 0.54 -7.40 3.99
C MET A 30 0.39 -6.58 2.69
N ARG A 31 1.45 -6.39 1.91
CA ARG A 31 1.41 -5.75 0.59
C ARG A 31 0.56 -6.55 -0.37
N LEU A 32 0.80 -7.85 -0.49
CA LEU A 32 0.05 -8.73 -1.37
C LEU A 32 -1.44 -8.73 -1.01
N PHE A 33 -1.76 -8.80 0.28
CA PHE A 33 -3.14 -8.70 0.77
C PHE A 33 -3.78 -7.35 0.39
N TYR A 34 -3.08 -6.24 0.57
CA TYR A 34 -3.61 -4.92 0.25
C TYR A 34 -3.68 -4.65 -1.26
N GLU A 35 -2.77 -5.15 -2.07
CA GLU A 35 -2.84 -5.08 -3.53
C GLU A 35 -4.06 -5.83 -4.07
N SER A 36 -4.29 -7.05 -3.58
CA SER A 36 -5.50 -7.82 -3.90
C SER A 36 -6.77 -7.05 -3.51
N LYS A 37 -6.82 -6.50 -2.29
CA LYS A 37 -7.97 -5.72 -1.82
C LYS A 37 -8.16 -4.41 -2.59
N LEU A 38 -7.08 -3.77 -3.03
CA LEU A 38 -7.12 -2.59 -3.89
C LEU A 38 -7.69 -2.90 -5.27
N GLN A 39 -7.35 -4.06 -5.84
CA GLN A 39 -7.90 -4.53 -7.10
C GLN A 39 -9.40 -4.81 -6.99
N GLU A 40 -9.83 -5.50 -5.93
CA GLU A 40 -11.26 -5.71 -5.63
C GLU A 40 -12.00 -4.38 -5.44
N MET A 41 -11.44 -3.46 -4.66
CA MET A 41 -12.00 -2.13 -4.47
C MET A 41 -12.09 -1.36 -5.78
N GLY A 42 -11.09 -1.46 -6.66
CA GLY A 42 -11.12 -0.84 -7.98
C GLY A 42 -12.31 -1.31 -8.83
N GLY A 43 -12.57 -2.62 -8.84
CA GLY A 43 -13.73 -3.19 -9.54
C GLY A 43 -15.07 -2.73 -8.94
N LEU A 44 -15.19 -2.75 -7.61
CA LEU A 44 -16.39 -2.26 -6.91
C LEU A 44 -16.65 -0.76 -7.19
N LEU A 45 -15.58 0.03 -7.23
CA LEU A 45 -15.66 1.47 -7.43
C LEU A 45 -16.07 1.79 -8.87
N HIS A 46 -15.50 1.09 -9.85
CA HIS A 46 -15.89 1.20 -11.25
C HIS A 46 -17.38 0.88 -11.47
N ASN A 47 -17.87 -0.22 -10.88
CA ASN A 47 -19.28 -0.58 -10.96
C ASN A 47 -20.19 0.48 -10.30
N LYS A 48 -19.81 1.01 -9.13
CA LYS A 48 -20.55 2.09 -8.47
C LYS A 48 -20.54 3.39 -9.28
N GLU A 49 -19.44 3.71 -9.95
CA GLU A 49 -19.34 4.88 -10.84
C GLU A 49 -20.27 4.72 -12.04
N LEU A 50 -20.30 3.54 -12.70
CA LEU A 50 -21.24 3.25 -13.78
C LEU A 50 -22.71 3.32 -13.35
N GLU A 51 -23.05 2.78 -12.19
CA GLU A 51 -24.41 2.91 -11.63
C GLU A 51 -24.78 4.38 -11.36
N SER A 52 -23.81 5.16 -10.86
CA SER A 52 -24.00 6.58 -10.57
C SER A 52 -24.21 7.39 -11.85
N GLU A 53 -23.50 7.06 -12.92
CA GLU A 53 -23.64 7.72 -14.23
C GLU A 53 -25.00 7.42 -14.86
N LYS A 54 -25.43 6.14 -14.84
CA LYS A 54 -26.78 5.76 -15.28
C LYS A 54 -27.88 6.49 -14.52
N LEU A 55 -27.78 6.55 -13.19
CA LEU A 55 -28.74 7.29 -12.35
C LEU A 55 -28.76 8.79 -12.68
N ALA A 56 -27.59 9.38 -12.98
CA ALA A 56 -27.51 10.79 -13.37
C ALA A 56 -28.15 11.06 -14.74
N ASP A 57 -28.00 10.12 -15.69
CA ASP A 57 -28.63 10.21 -17.01
C ASP A 57 -30.15 10.00 -16.95
N GLU A 58 -30.62 9.03 -16.16
CA GLU A 58 -32.06 8.82 -15.90
C GLU A 58 -32.71 10.05 -15.26
N LEU A 59 -32.02 10.68 -14.31
CA LEU A 59 -32.44 11.95 -13.70
C LEU A 59 -32.52 13.11 -14.70
N ARG A 60 -31.56 13.19 -15.64
CA ARG A 60 -31.59 14.20 -16.70
C ARG A 60 -32.76 13.99 -17.67
N GLN A 61 -33.12 12.74 -17.93
CA GLN A 61 -34.23 12.39 -18.82
C GLN A 61 -35.61 12.61 -18.20
N MET A 62 -35.76 12.45 -16.88
CA MET A 62 -37.06 12.59 -16.18
C MET A 62 -37.50 14.04 -15.88
N GLY A 63 -36.62 15.03 -16.01
CA GLY A 63 -36.93 16.44 -15.67
C GLY A 63 -36.98 16.72 -14.16
N SER A 64 -36.78 17.98 -13.75
CA SER A 64 -36.60 18.38 -12.34
C SER A 64 -37.86 18.29 -11.46
N ASP A 65 -39.04 18.18 -12.07
CA ASP A 65 -40.32 18.41 -11.39
C ASP A 65 -41.05 17.13 -10.96
N HIS A 66 -40.42 15.97 -11.17
CA HIS A 66 -40.97 14.70 -10.70
C HIS A 66 -40.56 14.45 -9.24
N GLU A 67 -41.49 14.15 -8.32
CA GLU A 67 -41.18 13.83 -6.90
C GLU A 67 -40.08 12.75 -6.76
N MET A 68 -40.06 11.81 -7.70
CA MET A 68 -39.07 10.73 -7.80
C MET A 68 -37.64 11.23 -8.08
N SER A 69 -37.51 12.42 -8.70
CA SER A 69 -36.25 13.10 -9.01
C SER A 69 -35.50 13.55 -7.76
N LYS A 70 -36.20 14.06 -6.74
CA LYS A 70 -35.57 14.44 -5.45
C LYS A 70 -35.01 13.22 -4.70
N ALA A 71 -35.76 12.12 -4.67
CA ALA A 71 -35.31 10.88 -4.04
C ALA A 71 -34.09 10.28 -4.75
N MET A 72 -34.08 10.30 -6.09
CA MET A 72 -32.93 9.87 -6.88
C MET A 72 -31.71 10.80 -6.71
N GLN A 73 -31.88 12.12 -6.63
CA GLN A 73 -30.79 13.05 -6.33
C GLN A 73 -30.15 12.79 -4.96
N HIS A 74 -30.96 12.49 -3.94
CA HIS A 74 -30.43 12.13 -2.62
C HIS A 74 -29.58 10.86 -2.69
N LYS A 75 -30.09 9.83 -3.36
CA LYS A 75 -29.39 8.54 -3.56
C LYS A 75 -28.10 8.69 -4.36
N LEU A 76 -28.09 9.59 -5.35
CA LEU A 76 -26.90 9.94 -6.13
C LEU A 76 -25.82 10.56 -5.23
N LYS A 77 -26.20 11.51 -4.37
CA LYS A 77 -25.29 12.18 -3.44
C LYS A 77 -24.71 11.22 -2.40
N GLU A 78 -25.52 10.29 -1.90
CA GLU A 78 -25.04 9.21 -1.01
C GLU A 78 -24.02 8.32 -1.71
N LYS A 79 -24.28 7.88 -2.95
CA LYS A 79 -23.33 7.08 -3.74
C LYS A 79 -22.03 7.84 -3.99
N GLN A 80 -22.09 9.14 -4.33
CA GLN A 80 -20.90 9.99 -4.52
C GLN A 80 -20.07 10.11 -3.23
N THR A 81 -20.73 10.23 -2.07
CA THR A 81 -20.05 10.27 -0.77
C THR A 81 -19.35 8.94 -0.47
N GLN A 82 -20.01 7.82 -0.71
CA GLN A 82 -19.40 6.49 -0.57
C GLN A 82 -18.18 6.30 -1.50
N ILE A 83 -18.27 6.79 -2.74
CA ILE A 83 -17.15 6.74 -3.68
C ILE A 83 -15.96 7.56 -3.15
N ALA A 84 -16.21 8.76 -2.62
CA ALA A 84 -15.15 9.60 -2.06
C ALA A 84 -14.44 8.93 -0.87
N GLU A 85 -15.19 8.27 0.02
CA GLU A 85 -14.62 7.50 1.13
C GLU A 85 -13.77 6.32 0.65
N LEU A 86 -14.27 5.56 -0.34
CA LEU A 86 -13.52 4.44 -0.92
C LEU A 86 -12.23 4.92 -1.59
N LYS A 87 -12.25 6.04 -2.33
CA LYS A 87 -11.05 6.67 -2.90
C LYS A 87 -10.06 7.12 -1.82
N ARG A 88 -10.53 7.59 -0.67
CA ARG A 88 -9.66 7.91 0.47
C ARG A 88 -8.98 6.67 1.03
N LYS A 89 -9.75 5.61 1.30
CA LYS A 89 -9.23 4.32 1.80
C LYS A 89 -8.21 3.70 0.84
N GLN A 90 -8.48 3.77 -0.47
CA GLN A 90 -7.55 3.34 -1.51
C GLN A 90 -6.21 4.07 -1.44
N ARG A 91 -6.21 5.41 -1.29
CA ARG A 91 -4.97 6.19 -1.17
C ARG A 91 -4.15 5.84 0.07
N ASP A 92 -4.81 5.59 1.20
CA ASP A 92 -4.13 5.22 2.44
C ASP A 92 -3.51 3.83 2.35
N LEU A 93 -4.18 2.87 1.68
CA LEU A 93 -3.65 1.55 1.38
C LEU A 93 -2.40 1.61 0.48
N THR A 94 -2.40 2.46 -0.55
CA THR A 94 -1.23 2.67 -1.42
C THR A 94 0.00 3.21 -0.68
N LYS A 95 -0.19 3.97 0.40
CA LYS A 95 0.95 4.43 1.22
C LYS A 95 1.59 3.27 1.99
N LEU A 96 0.78 2.33 2.49
CA LEU A 96 1.28 1.17 3.24
C LEU A 96 2.09 0.21 2.36
N THR A 97 1.75 0.07 1.07
CA THR A 97 2.52 -0.75 0.13
C THR A 97 3.90 -0.16 -0.21
N SER A 98 4.12 1.15 0.01
CA SER A 98 5.43 1.80 -0.22
C SER A 98 6.53 1.40 0.78
N VAL A 99 6.15 0.92 1.97
CA VAL A 99 7.09 0.55 3.05
C VAL A 99 7.96 -0.66 2.65
N VAL A 100 7.41 -1.59 1.87
CA VAL A 100 8.07 -2.83 1.46
C VAL A 100 9.32 -2.55 0.60
N SER A 101 9.17 -1.66 -0.38
CA SER A 101 10.25 -1.22 -1.28
C SER A 101 11.40 -0.55 -0.51
N ARG A 102 11.07 0.25 0.51
CA ARG A 102 12.05 0.92 1.37
C ARG A 102 12.84 -0.09 2.21
N ASN A 103 12.18 -1.07 2.81
CA ASN A 103 12.83 -2.11 3.62
C ASN A 103 13.75 -2.98 2.77
N GLN A 104 13.32 -3.36 1.55
CA GLN A 104 14.14 -4.17 0.66
C GLN A 104 15.44 -3.46 0.28
N SER A 105 15.37 -2.17 -0.04
CA SER A 105 16.54 -1.35 -0.37
C SER A 105 17.55 -1.28 0.78
N GLN A 106 17.07 -1.20 2.03
CA GLN A 106 17.93 -1.19 3.21
C GLN A 106 18.59 -2.55 3.47
N ILE A 107 17.85 -3.66 3.30
CA ILE A 107 18.38 -5.02 3.42
C ILE A 107 19.51 -5.25 2.42
N THR A 108 19.31 -4.88 1.15
CA THR A 108 20.35 -5.03 0.11
C THR A 108 21.63 -4.28 0.48
N ARG A 109 21.51 -3.04 0.98
CA ARG A 109 22.66 -2.24 1.39
C ARG A 109 23.40 -2.86 2.59
N LEU A 110 22.68 -3.28 3.63
CA LEU A 110 23.28 -3.88 4.82
C LEU A 110 23.98 -5.22 4.51
N ARG A 111 23.39 -6.05 3.64
CA ARG A 111 24.04 -7.30 3.18
C ARG A 111 25.36 -7.02 2.48
N LYS A 112 25.41 -5.99 1.62
CA LYS A 112 26.65 -5.57 0.95
C LYS A 112 27.71 -5.14 1.96
N ASP A 113 27.33 -4.29 2.93
CA ASP A 113 28.24 -3.84 4.00
C ASP A 113 28.83 -5.04 4.77
N VAL A 114 28.00 -6.02 5.15
CA VAL A 114 28.45 -7.22 5.88
C VAL A 114 29.44 -8.04 5.04
N ILE A 115 29.18 -8.21 3.75
CA ILE A 115 30.09 -8.92 2.84
C ILE A 115 31.45 -8.22 2.78
N ASP A 116 31.45 -6.89 2.63
CA ASP A 116 32.68 -6.10 2.54
C ASP A 116 33.47 -6.13 3.86
N MET A 117 32.78 -6.10 5.00
CA MET A 117 33.40 -6.24 6.32
C MET A 117 33.97 -7.63 6.57
N LYS A 118 33.28 -8.70 6.15
CA LYS A 118 33.79 -10.09 6.23
C LYS A 118 35.04 -10.27 5.38
N ARG A 119 35.07 -9.70 4.17
CA ARG A 119 36.27 -9.69 3.32
C ARG A 119 37.43 -8.97 3.98
N LYS A 120 37.18 -7.79 4.56
CA LYS A 120 38.19 -7.03 5.30
C LYS A 120 38.74 -7.80 6.51
N LYS A 121 37.89 -8.57 7.20
CA LYS A 121 38.29 -9.43 8.33
C LYS A 121 39.22 -10.57 7.90
N ILE A 122 39.01 -11.16 6.71
CA ILE A 122 39.87 -12.23 6.18
C ILE A 122 41.26 -11.69 5.78
N LEU A 123 41.33 -10.41 5.42
CA LEU A 123 42.57 -9.73 4.99
C LEU A 123 43.39 -9.13 6.15
N LEU A 124 42.87 -9.17 7.38
CA LEU A 124 43.50 -8.69 8.62
C LEU A 124 43.98 -9.88 9.45
#